data_AF-A0A9E2GT07-F1
#
_entry.id   AF-A0A9E2GT07-F1
#
_cell.length_a   1.000
_cell.length_b   1.000
_cell.length_c   1.000
_cell.angle_alpha   90.00
_cell.angle_beta   90.00
_cell.angle_gamma   90.00
#
_symmetry.space_group_name_H-M   'P 1'
#
loop_
_entity.id
_entity.type
_entity.pdbx_description
1 polymer ?
#
loop_
_entity_poly.entity_id
_entity_poly.type
_entity_poly.pdbx_seq_one_letter_code
_entity_poly.pdbx_strand_id
1 'polypeptide(L)'
;MLKKITLLITLFFSFNLAACDDGGEKSAPKLALADVESEYYNLFCEQIETCGVNPYFDLVINDRQGCLDFLETQLGNEAGLADMIAAVNEGTIVYDAEKGYACIEAMKALACDEFGDLEPEACNGTFTGTIDDNGECFLNEECVSGYCNTETACPGTCEPAVATGDACDSSDQCITGAKCILGECAVFSAPVTAGNPCDSNEDWCATGLYCNPDTNVCAARIAQDQDCDNVSDQECVSGTMCFGIGDAQKTCTELTIVETADAACDYNAGIMCAAYNDLTCAIDDFQALTGTCQTFKQLNEVCFDSTNLVMTGCDMFGDLYCDMSGGYQADGTCKAKLAGGDACTDSEACLSGFCDVDVCADEEDVCR
;
A
#
# COMPACT_ATOMS: atom_id res chain seq x y z
N MET A 1 30.79 28.32 -49.97
CA MET A 1 31.69 29.15 -49.14
C MET A 1 31.74 28.46 -47.78
N LEU A 2 32.79 27.80 -47.26
CA LEU A 2 34.23 27.76 -47.51
C LEU A 2 35.10 28.79 -46.72
N LYS A 3 35.33 28.43 -45.45
CA LYS A 3 36.40 28.82 -44.49
C LYS A 3 36.44 27.63 -43.47
N LYS A 4 37.54 26.96 -43.05
CA LYS A 4 39.02 27.17 -43.06
C LYS A 4 39.46 28.44 -42.30
N ILE A 5 40.46 28.50 -41.41
CA ILE A 5 41.65 27.69 -40.99
C ILE A 5 41.82 27.92 -39.44
N THR A 6 42.47 27.16 -38.52
CA THR A 6 43.40 25.98 -38.38
C THR A 6 42.79 25.01 -37.32
N LEU A 7 43.31 23.85 -36.83
CA LEU A 7 44.56 23.03 -36.86
C LEU A 7 45.73 23.30 -35.86
N LEU A 8 46.02 22.31 -34.98
CA LEU A 8 47.21 22.09 -34.10
C LEU A 8 47.47 23.11 -32.95
N ILE A 9 47.75 22.67 -31.71
CA ILE A 9 49.01 22.01 -31.27
C ILE A 9 48.74 20.93 -30.20
N THR A 10 49.41 19.79 -30.34
CA THR A 10 49.60 18.81 -29.26
C THR A 10 50.77 19.22 -28.38
N LEU A 11 50.56 19.41 -27.07
CA LEU A 11 51.66 19.48 -26.10
C LEU A 11 51.62 18.24 -25.20
N PHE A 12 52.69 17.45 -25.22
CA PHE A 12 52.89 16.40 -24.22
C PHE A 12 53.06 17.06 -22.86
N PHE A 13 52.18 16.73 -21.91
CA PHE A 13 52.49 16.84 -20.49
C PHE A 13 52.34 15.47 -19.84
N SER A 14 53.46 14.79 -19.68
CA SER A 14 53.55 13.49 -19.02
C SER A 14 53.35 13.67 -17.51
N PHE A 15 52.10 13.87 -17.09
CA PHE A 15 51.76 13.70 -15.67
C PHE A 15 52.01 12.26 -15.29
N ASN A 16 52.88 12.07 -14.30
CA ASN A 16 53.30 10.75 -13.87
C ASN A 16 52.11 10.03 -13.22
N LEU A 17 51.97 8.74 -13.53
CA LEU A 17 51.15 7.82 -12.75
C LEU A 17 51.81 7.60 -11.38
N ALA A 18 51.66 8.59 -10.50
CA ALA A 18 51.80 8.40 -9.07
C ALA A 18 50.51 7.71 -8.59
N ALA A 19 50.44 6.40 -8.83
CA ALA A 19 49.41 5.56 -8.25
C ALA A 19 49.68 5.45 -6.75
N CYS A 20 49.06 6.32 -5.96
CA CYS A 20 48.80 6.03 -4.56
C CYS A 20 47.71 4.95 -4.52
N ASP A 21 48.16 3.70 -4.60
CA ASP A 21 47.37 2.52 -4.28
C ASP A 21 47.22 2.44 -2.75
N ASP A 22 46.58 3.46 -2.18
CA ASP A 22 46.12 3.45 -0.81
C ASP A 22 44.97 2.45 -0.73
N GLY A 23 45.33 1.19 -0.42
CA GLY A 23 44.42 0.05 -0.27
C GLY A 23 43.50 0.16 0.95
N GLY A 24 42.86 1.32 1.13
CA GLY A 24 41.69 1.45 1.97
C GLY A 24 40.54 0.70 1.32
N GLU A 25 39.98 -0.24 2.05
CA GLU A 25 38.66 -0.80 1.75
C GLU A 25 37.70 0.37 1.59
N LYS A 26 37.04 0.48 0.43
CA LYS A 26 35.91 1.39 0.31
C LYS A 26 34.84 0.83 1.24
N SER A 27 34.62 1.50 2.37
CA SER A 27 33.48 1.25 3.25
C SER A 27 32.22 1.17 2.39
N ALA A 28 31.38 0.16 2.64
CA ALA A 28 30.11 0.04 1.95
C ALA A 28 29.31 1.34 2.12
N PRO A 29 28.50 1.74 1.11
CA PRO A 29 27.58 2.85 1.29
C PRO A 29 26.59 2.52 2.42
N LYS A 30 26.06 3.57 3.06
CA LYS A 30 25.21 3.45 4.24
C LYS A 30 24.02 4.39 4.09
N LEU A 31 22.85 3.91 4.49
CA LEU A 31 21.63 4.68 4.65
C LEU A 31 21.48 5.00 6.15
N ALA A 32 21.46 6.27 6.55
CA ALA A 32 21.28 6.59 7.97
C ALA A 32 19.81 6.46 8.37
N LEU A 33 19.53 6.07 9.62
CA LEU A 33 18.17 5.81 10.12
C LEU A 33 17.20 6.98 9.82
N ALA A 34 17.66 8.21 9.99
CA ALA A 34 16.86 9.43 9.76
C ALA A 34 16.59 9.73 8.27
N ASP A 35 17.22 9.01 7.34
CA ASP A 35 17.00 9.13 5.90
C ASP A 35 16.11 7.98 5.36
N VAL A 36 15.95 6.87 6.11
CA VAL A 36 15.33 5.60 5.64
C VAL A 36 13.92 5.82 5.11
N GLU A 37 13.06 6.47 5.89
CA GLU A 37 11.68 6.81 5.52
C GLU A 37 11.63 7.61 4.22
N SER A 38 12.46 8.66 4.11
CA SER A 38 12.50 9.52 2.93
C SER A 38 13.00 8.81 1.67
N GLU A 39 13.95 7.88 1.78
CA GLU A 39 14.41 7.05 0.65
C GLU A 39 13.39 5.95 0.30
N TYR A 40 12.67 5.39 1.26
CA TYR A 40 11.59 4.42 1.03
C TYR A 40 10.41 5.05 0.29
N TYR A 41 9.92 6.22 0.73
CA TYR A 41 8.86 6.94 0.00
C TYR A 41 9.32 7.40 -1.39
N ASN A 42 10.58 7.85 -1.54
CA ASN A 42 11.12 8.21 -2.86
C ASN A 42 11.25 6.99 -3.80
N LEU A 43 11.62 5.82 -3.28
CA LEU A 43 11.62 4.55 -4.01
C LEU A 43 10.20 4.18 -4.46
N PHE A 44 9.22 4.20 -3.54
CA PHE A 44 7.83 3.87 -3.86
C PHE A 44 7.28 4.78 -4.96
N CYS A 45 7.45 6.10 -4.83
CA CYS A 45 7.04 7.04 -5.87
C CYS A 45 7.84 6.92 -7.18
N GLU A 46 9.12 6.54 -7.15
CA GLU A 46 9.90 6.27 -8.38
C GLU A 46 9.42 5.01 -9.11
N GLN A 47 9.03 3.96 -8.40
CA GLN A 47 8.45 2.77 -9.01
C GLN A 47 7.06 3.06 -9.58
N ILE A 48 6.22 3.80 -8.86
CA ILE A 48 4.91 4.32 -9.34
C ILE A 48 5.07 5.05 -10.68
N GLU A 49 6.00 6.02 -10.76
CA GLU A 49 6.27 6.78 -12.00
C GLU A 49 6.85 5.91 -13.13
N THR A 50 7.60 4.84 -12.80
CA THR A 50 8.33 4.00 -13.77
C THR A 50 7.48 2.88 -14.35
N CYS A 51 6.58 2.31 -13.54
CA CYS A 51 5.86 1.08 -13.86
C CYS A 51 4.40 1.30 -14.26
N GLY A 52 3.80 2.40 -13.82
CA GLY A 52 2.34 2.51 -13.73
C GLY A 52 1.82 1.76 -12.50
N VAL A 53 0.74 2.27 -11.92
CA VAL A 53 0.19 1.79 -10.65
C VAL A 53 -0.94 0.77 -10.84
N ASN A 54 -1.35 0.15 -9.74
CA ASN A 54 -2.77 -0.19 -9.55
C ASN A 54 -3.59 1.08 -9.86
N PRO A 55 -4.55 1.05 -10.82
CA PRO A 55 -5.27 2.25 -11.25
C PRO A 55 -5.98 3.02 -10.12
N TYR A 56 -6.25 2.38 -8.98
CA TYR A 56 -6.77 3.05 -7.79
C TYR A 56 -5.87 4.22 -7.31
N PHE A 57 -4.55 4.10 -7.40
CA PHE A 57 -3.65 5.19 -6.99
C PHE A 57 -3.73 6.39 -7.94
N ASP A 58 -3.94 6.19 -9.25
CA ASP A 58 -4.10 7.30 -10.21
C ASP A 58 -5.31 8.19 -9.86
N LEU A 59 -6.29 7.72 -9.07
CA LEU A 59 -7.42 8.54 -8.60
C LEU A 59 -7.00 9.62 -7.59
N VAL A 60 -5.99 9.34 -6.77
CA VAL A 60 -5.58 10.13 -5.60
C VAL A 60 -4.18 10.74 -5.75
N ILE A 61 -3.35 10.22 -6.66
CA ILE A 61 -1.99 10.68 -6.94
C ILE A 61 -1.92 11.23 -8.38
N ASN A 62 -1.62 12.53 -8.49
CA ASN A 62 -1.48 13.24 -9.78
C ASN A 62 -0.03 13.28 -10.28
N ASP A 63 0.92 13.46 -9.36
CA ASP A 63 2.34 13.54 -9.64
C ASP A 63 3.19 13.03 -8.45
N ARG A 64 4.52 13.06 -8.60
CA ARG A 64 5.46 12.62 -7.57
C ARG A 64 5.30 13.35 -6.23
N GLN A 65 4.89 14.63 -6.21
CA GLN A 65 4.65 15.34 -4.96
C GLN A 65 3.35 14.87 -4.33
N GLY A 66 2.28 14.70 -5.13
CA GLY A 66 1.04 14.08 -4.65
C GLY A 66 1.26 12.67 -4.07
N CYS A 67 2.17 11.89 -4.64
CA CYS A 67 2.60 10.60 -4.10
C CYS A 67 3.30 10.73 -2.74
N LEU A 68 4.27 11.64 -2.61
CA LEU A 68 4.98 11.86 -1.34
C LEU A 68 4.04 12.41 -0.26
N ASP A 69 3.18 13.37 -0.61
CA ASP A 69 2.17 13.95 0.29
C ASP A 69 1.16 12.88 0.75
N PHE A 70 0.76 11.97 -0.13
CA PHE A 70 -0.11 10.82 0.19
C PHE A 70 0.59 9.85 1.16
N LEU A 71 1.84 9.46 0.89
CA LEU A 71 2.59 8.56 1.78
C LEU A 71 2.84 9.18 3.16
N GLU A 72 3.22 10.47 3.23
CA GLU A 72 3.37 11.20 4.51
C GLU A 72 2.03 11.30 5.28
N THR A 73 0.90 11.34 4.57
CA THR A 73 -0.45 11.42 5.19
C THR A 73 -1.00 10.05 5.63
N GLN A 74 -0.68 8.96 4.93
CA GLN A 74 -1.14 7.61 5.28
C GLN A 74 -0.12 6.89 6.18
N LEU A 75 1.06 6.58 5.65
CA LEU A 75 2.11 5.84 6.34
C LEU A 75 2.80 6.63 7.48
N GLY A 76 2.65 7.95 7.49
CA GLY A 76 3.12 8.80 8.60
C GLY A 76 2.20 8.82 9.82
N ASN A 77 0.98 8.27 9.72
CA ASN A 77 0.01 8.16 10.83
C ASN A 77 -0.32 6.71 11.20
N GLU A 78 -0.21 5.76 10.25
CA GLU A 78 -0.41 4.33 10.48
C GLU A 78 0.82 3.64 11.10
N ALA A 79 0.61 2.47 11.72
CA ALA A 79 1.69 1.68 12.31
C ALA A 79 2.64 1.13 11.21
N GLY A 80 3.95 1.23 11.44
CA GLY A 80 4.94 0.81 10.43
C GLY A 80 6.31 1.46 10.64
N LEU A 81 6.90 1.98 9.56
CA LEU A 81 8.30 2.41 9.52
C LEU A 81 8.64 3.51 10.56
N ALA A 82 7.69 4.38 10.90
CA ALA A 82 7.84 5.38 11.96
C ALA A 82 7.99 4.73 13.35
N ASP A 83 7.16 3.73 13.67
CA ASP A 83 7.22 2.97 14.93
C ASP A 83 8.50 2.09 14.98
N MET A 84 8.92 1.50 13.86
CA MET A 84 10.22 0.83 13.77
C MET A 84 11.39 1.78 14.07
N ILE A 85 11.35 3.02 13.56
CA ILE A 85 12.34 4.05 13.85
C ILE A 85 12.28 4.45 15.34
N ALA A 86 11.10 4.53 15.95
CA ALA A 86 10.95 4.77 17.39
C ALA A 86 11.59 3.64 18.22
N ALA A 87 11.26 2.38 17.94
CA ALA A 87 11.82 1.21 18.60
C ALA A 87 13.36 1.10 18.46
N VAL A 88 13.94 1.53 17.32
CA VAL A 88 15.41 1.67 17.18
C VAL A 88 15.99 2.77 18.08
N ASN A 89 15.27 3.87 18.33
CA ASN A 89 15.70 4.92 19.25
C ASN A 89 15.55 4.51 20.73
N GLU A 90 14.58 3.67 21.07
CA GLU A 90 14.44 3.10 22.42
C GLU A 90 15.43 1.94 22.67
N GLY A 91 15.85 1.26 21.61
CA GLY A 91 16.87 0.20 21.62
C GLY A 91 16.32 -1.23 21.69
N THR A 92 15.01 -1.39 21.50
CA THR A 92 14.34 -2.69 21.34
C THR A 92 14.60 -3.28 19.95
N ILE A 93 14.97 -2.44 18.97
CA ILE A 93 15.45 -2.84 17.63
C ILE A 93 16.87 -2.29 17.37
N VAL A 94 17.69 -3.05 16.63
CA VAL A 94 18.96 -2.59 16.05
C VAL A 94 18.82 -2.45 14.54
N TYR A 95 19.21 -1.29 13.99
CA TYR A 95 19.24 -1.03 12.55
C TYR A 95 20.67 -1.14 11.97
N ASP A 96 20.83 -1.92 10.90
CA ASP A 96 22.07 -2.04 10.12
C ASP A 96 22.05 -1.14 8.87
N ALA A 97 22.77 -0.03 8.96
CA ALA A 97 22.88 0.96 7.90
C ALA A 97 23.54 0.48 6.59
N GLU A 98 24.33 -0.60 6.59
CA GLU A 98 24.88 -1.18 5.34
C GLU A 98 23.84 -2.08 4.65
N LYS A 99 23.06 -2.83 5.44
CA LYS A 99 21.92 -3.60 4.91
C LYS A 99 20.80 -2.71 4.41
N GLY A 100 20.41 -1.67 5.16
CA GLY A 100 19.34 -0.76 4.73
C GLY A 100 19.62 -0.10 3.38
N TYR A 101 20.87 0.24 3.10
CA TYR A 101 21.28 0.68 1.77
C TYR A 101 21.18 -0.44 0.72
N ALA A 102 21.67 -1.65 1.03
CA ALA A 102 21.60 -2.80 0.13
C ALA A 102 20.15 -3.24 -0.18
N CYS A 103 19.23 -3.10 0.78
CA CYS A 103 17.80 -3.34 0.65
C CYS A 103 17.17 -2.37 -0.35
N ILE A 104 17.30 -1.06 -0.13
CA ILE A 104 16.74 -0.02 -1.01
C ILE A 104 17.29 -0.16 -2.44
N GLU A 105 18.60 -0.41 -2.62
CA GLU A 105 19.17 -0.58 -3.97
C GLU A 105 18.80 -1.93 -4.62
N ALA A 106 18.39 -2.94 -3.84
CA ALA A 106 17.82 -4.18 -4.37
C ALA A 106 16.35 -3.99 -4.78
N MET A 107 15.56 -3.23 -4.00
CA MET A 107 14.18 -2.88 -4.36
C MET A 107 14.13 -2.02 -5.64
N LYS A 108 15.05 -1.06 -5.80
CA LYS A 108 15.25 -0.29 -7.06
C LYS A 108 15.63 -1.16 -8.28
N ALA A 109 15.91 -2.45 -8.08
CA ALA A 109 16.27 -3.40 -9.13
C ALA A 109 15.20 -4.48 -9.39
N LEU A 110 14.08 -4.47 -8.64
CA LEU A 110 12.92 -5.33 -8.88
C LEU A 110 12.21 -4.96 -10.19
N ALA A 111 11.59 -5.95 -10.82
CA ALA A 111 10.67 -5.69 -11.92
C ALA A 111 9.38 -5.00 -11.41
N CYS A 112 8.64 -4.39 -12.33
CA CYS A 112 7.36 -3.73 -12.02
C CYS A 112 6.30 -4.71 -11.47
N ASP A 113 6.42 -5.97 -11.87
CA ASP A 113 5.62 -7.13 -11.50
C ASP A 113 6.22 -7.95 -10.34
N GLU A 114 7.20 -7.38 -9.62
CA GLU A 114 7.78 -7.92 -8.39
C GLU A 114 7.74 -6.91 -7.21
N PHE A 115 7.42 -5.63 -7.49
CA PHE A 115 7.46 -4.58 -6.47
C PHE A 115 6.16 -4.51 -5.68
N GLY A 116 6.26 -4.57 -4.34
CA GLY A 116 5.14 -4.75 -3.43
C GLY A 116 4.97 -6.21 -3.01
N ASP A 117 5.05 -7.14 -3.95
CA ASP A 117 4.84 -8.57 -3.71
C ASP A 117 6.11 -9.34 -3.25
N LEU A 118 7.31 -8.78 -3.44
CA LEU A 118 8.59 -9.42 -3.10
C LEU A 118 9.51 -8.50 -2.26
N GLU A 119 9.81 -8.91 -1.03
CA GLU A 119 10.96 -8.39 -0.29
C GLU A 119 12.27 -9.02 -0.81
N PRO A 120 13.28 -8.23 -1.23
CA PRO A 120 14.59 -8.76 -1.61
C PRO A 120 15.35 -9.38 -0.43
N GLU A 121 16.09 -10.47 -0.66
CA GLU A 121 16.92 -11.13 0.38
C GLU A 121 17.88 -10.15 1.09
N ALA A 122 18.31 -9.08 0.41
CA ALA A 122 19.15 -8.01 0.94
C ALA A 122 18.55 -7.23 2.12
N CYS A 123 17.22 -7.25 2.29
CA CYS A 123 16.52 -6.60 3.40
C CYS A 123 16.57 -7.40 4.71
N ASN A 124 16.82 -8.72 4.64
CA ASN A 124 16.79 -9.62 5.80
C ASN A 124 17.69 -9.16 6.97
N GLY A 125 17.06 -8.86 8.09
CA GLY A 125 17.74 -8.39 9.28
C GLY A 125 18.37 -7.00 9.13
N THR A 126 17.82 -6.13 8.27
CA THR A 126 18.10 -4.68 8.26
C THR A 126 17.72 -4.07 9.60
N PHE A 127 16.59 -4.52 10.15
CA PHE A 127 16.18 -4.35 11.53
C PHE A 127 16.36 -5.69 12.26
N THR A 128 16.64 -5.69 13.56
CA THR A 128 16.82 -6.93 14.35
C THR A 128 16.50 -6.67 15.81
N GLY A 129 15.60 -7.47 16.38
CA GLY A 129 15.14 -7.33 17.76
C GLY A 129 16.22 -7.55 18.81
N THR A 130 15.99 -6.99 20.00
CA THR A 130 16.84 -7.16 21.19
C THR A 130 16.11 -7.81 22.37
N ILE A 131 14.81 -8.06 22.25
CA ILE A 131 13.98 -8.65 23.29
C ILE A 131 13.98 -10.18 23.18
N ASP A 132 14.48 -10.87 24.21
CA ASP A 132 14.44 -12.33 24.33
C ASP A 132 12.98 -12.84 24.49
N ASP A 133 12.72 -14.10 24.11
CA ASP A 133 11.44 -14.79 24.34
C ASP A 133 10.91 -14.56 25.78
N ASN A 134 9.60 -14.35 25.93
CA ASN A 134 8.89 -13.99 27.17
C ASN A 134 9.12 -12.55 27.66
N GLY A 135 9.75 -11.66 26.86
CA GLY A 135 9.75 -10.22 27.10
C GLY A 135 8.48 -9.52 26.58
N GLU A 136 8.17 -8.34 27.14
CA GLU A 136 7.09 -7.46 26.66
C GLU A 136 7.48 -6.82 25.31
N CYS A 137 6.55 -6.72 24.35
CA CYS A 137 6.79 -6.16 23.01
C CYS A 137 5.55 -5.46 22.44
N PHE A 138 5.75 -4.64 21.41
CA PHE A 138 4.71 -4.06 20.58
C PHE A 138 4.85 -4.52 19.12
N LEU A 139 6.08 -4.58 18.57
CA LEU A 139 6.32 -5.00 17.18
C LEU A 139 6.98 -6.39 17.10
N ASN A 140 6.70 -7.11 16.02
CA ASN A 140 7.36 -8.40 15.69
C ASN A 140 8.90 -8.25 15.64
N GLU A 141 9.40 -7.14 15.11
CA GLU A 141 10.83 -6.87 14.90
C GLU A 141 11.58 -6.50 16.18
N GLU A 142 10.91 -6.22 17.30
CA GLU A 142 11.55 -6.06 18.62
C GLU A 142 12.03 -7.40 19.20
N CYS A 143 11.38 -8.49 18.80
CA CYS A 143 11.66 -9.83 19.30
C CYS A 143 12.84 -10.48 18.59
N VAL A 144 13.74 -11.12 19.35
CA VAL A 144 14.85 -11.92 18.80
C VAL A 144 14.33 -13.15 18.02
N SER A 145 13.10 -13.59 18.31
CA SER A 145 12.37 -14.62 17.57
C SER A 145 11.77 -14.14 16.24
N GLY A 146 11.54 -12.83 16.09
CA GLY A 146 10.78 -12.23 15.00
C GLY A 146 9.24 -12.29 15.16
N TYR A 147 8.70 -12.68 16.32
CA TYR A 147 7.26 -12.74 16.57
C TYR A 147 6.86 -12.19 17.95
N CYS A 148 5.93 -11.24 17.95
CA CYS A 148 5.29 -10.66 19.13
C CYS A 148 3.84 -11.13 19.23
N ASN A 149 3.51 -11.95 20.24
CA ASN A 149 2.13 -12.39 20.46
C ASN A 149 1.33 -11.28 21.16
N THR A 150 0.51 -10.57 20.38
CA THR A 150 -0.40 -9.51 20.82
C THR A 150 -1.84 -9.99 21.07
N GLU A 151 -2.20 -11.23 20.68
CA GLU A 151 -3.58 -11.75 20.72
C GLU A 151 -4.19 -11.81 22.13
N THR A 152 -3.37 -11.80 23.18
CA THR A 152 -3.80 -12.05 24.56
C THR A 152 -3.48 -10.94 25.56
N ALA A 153 -2.67 -9.94 25.18
CA ALA A 153 -2.22 -8.85 26.04
C ALA A 153 -1.68 -7.64 25.25
N CYS A 154 -1.79 -6.46 25.87
CA CYS A 154 -1.12 -5.22 25.47
C CYS A 154 -0.26 -4.70 26.65
N PRO A 155 1.06 -4.49 26.50
CA PRO A 155 1.90 -4.98 25.39
C PRO A 155 1.79 -6.49 25.18
N GLY A 156 2.14 -6.94 23.98
CA GLY A 156 2.27 -8.34 23.64
C GLY A 156 3.46 -9.00 24.33
N THR A 157 3.73 -10.27 24.00
CA THR A 157 4.87 -11.02 24.52
C THR A 157 5.64 -11.71 23.40
N CYS A 158 6.96 -11.56 23.38
CA CYS A 158 7.81 -12.23 22.39
C CYS A 158 7.69 -13.75 22.55
N GLU A 159 7.29 -14.45 21.50
CA GLU A 159 7.15 -15.91 21.50
C GLU A 159 8.06 -16.58 20.46
N PRO A 160 8.50 -17.84 20.68
CA PRO A 160 9.35 -18.55 19.73
C PRO A 160 8.59 -18.83 18.43
N ALA A 161 9.08 -18.29 17.31
CA ALA A 161 8.45 -18.46 16.00
C ALA A 161 8.34 -19.93 15.56
N VAL A 162 7.20 -20.27 14.98
CA VAL A 162 6.76 -21.59 14.52
C VAL A 162 7.60 -22.07 13.34
N ALA A 163 8.09 -23.30 13.43
CA ALA A 163 8.97 -23.88 12.43
C ALA A 163 8.21 -24.35 11.17
N THR A 164 8.92 -24.49 10.06
CA THR A 164 8.35 -25.00 8.80
C THR A 164 7.77 -26.40 8.96
N GLY A 165 6.49 -26.56 8.62
CA GLY A 165 5.73 -27.81 8.71
C GLY A 165 5.01 -28.03 10.04
N ASP A 166 5.10 -27.09 10.99
CA ASP A 166 4.20 -27.01 12.13
C ASP A 166 3.00 -26.07 11.81
N ALA A 167 1.93 -26.18 12.61
CA ALA A 167 0.68 -25.47 12.36
C ALA A 167 0.70 -24.01 12.85
N CYS A 168 -0.02 -23.14 12.15
CA CYS A 168 -0.11 -21.70 12.38
C CYS A 168 -1.52 -21.17 12.13
N ASP A 169 -1.86 -20.04 12.76
CA ASP A 169 -3.08 -19.28 12.55
C ASP A 169 -2.82 -17.91 11.87
N SER A 170 -1.59 -17.38 11.92
CA SER A 170 -1.14 -16.20 11.16
C SER A 170 0.28 -16.38 10.58
N SER A 171 0.64 -15.56 9.59
CA SER A 171 1.97 -15.61 8.96
C SER A 171 3.11 -15.18 9.88
N ASP A 172 2.86 -14.21 10.78
CA ASP A 172 3.86 -13.63 11.67
C ASP A 172 4.32 -14.62 12.74
N GLN A 173 3.47 -15.61 13.06
CA GLN A 173 3.85 -16.73 13.92
C GLN A 173 5.01 -17.54 13.30
N CYS A 174 5.22 -17.53 11.98
CA CYS A 174 6.22 -18.37 11.32
C CYS A 174 7.65 -17.82 11.40
N ILE A 175 8.65 -18.69 11.42
CA ILE A 175 10.07 -18.30 11.32
C ILE A 175 10.35 -17.41 10.09
N THR A 176 11.28 -16.46 10.22
CA THR A 176 11.67 -15.51 9.15
C THR A 176 11.91 -16.20 7.80
N GLY A 177 11.21 -15.75 6.76
CA GLY A 177 11.23 -16.36 5.42
C GLY A 177 10.25 -17.52 5.22
N ALA A 178 9.41 -17.82 6.20
CA ALA A 178 8.21 -18.63 6.04
C ALA A 178 6.94 -17.75 6.17
N LYS A 179 5.85 -18.22 5.58
CA LYS A 179 4.49 -17.65 5.70
C LYS A 179 3.54 -18.77 6.13
N CYS A 180 2.40 -18.42 6.72
CA CYS A 180 1.37 -19.41 7.03
C CYS A 180 0.57 -19.69 5.76
N ILE A 181 0.56 -20.95 5.30
CA ILE A 181 -0.12 -21.33 4.05
C ILE A 181 -1.06 -22.49 4.35
N LEU A 182 -2.36 -22.25 4.24
CA LEU A 182 -3.42 -23.23 4.55
C LEU A 182 -3.34 -23.81 5.98
N GLY A 183 -2.78 -23.06 6.93
CA GLY A 183 -2.64 -23.44 8.34
C GLY A 183 -1.35 -24.20 8.70
N GLU A 184 -0.39 -24.32 7.79
CA GLU A 184 0.97 -24.83 8.07
C GLU A 184 2.04 -23.80 7.65
N CYS A 185 3.06 -23.58 8.49
CA CYS A 185 4.16 -22.67 8.14
C CYS A 185 4.99 -23.27 7.00
N ALA A 186 5.07 -22.59 5.86
CA ALA A 186 5.81 -23.04 4.69
C ALA A 186 6.95 -22.07 4.36
N VAL A 187 8.14 -22.57 4.00
CA VAL A 187 9.21 -21.71 3.44
C VAL A 187 8.65 -21.03 2.21
N PHE A 188 8.57 -19.70 2.28
CA PHE A 188 7.97 -18.91 1.23
C PHE A 188 8.94 -18.74 0.07
N SER A 189 8.44 -18.82 -1.15
CA SER A 189 9.23 -18.61 -2.36
C SER A 189 8.36 -18.06 -3.48
N ALA A 190 7.98 -16.78 -3.33
CA ALA A 190 7.57 -15.98 -4.47
C ALA A 190 8.67 -15.98 -5.55
N PRO A 191 8.29 -15.84 -6.84
CA PRO A 191 6.92 -15.86 -7.35
C PRO A 191 6.31 -17.27 -7.43
N VAL A 192 5.09 -17.46 -6.90
CA VAL A 192 4.42 -18.78 -6.88
C VAL A 192 3.87 -19.13 -8.27
N THR A 193 4.30 -20.27 -8.82
CA THR A 193 3.94 -20.66 -10.20
C THR A 193 2.50 -21.21 -10.33
N ALA A 194 1.89 -21.00 -11.50
CA ALA A 194 0.49 -21.37 -11.78
C ALA A 194 0.13 -22.82 -11.41
N GLY A 195 -1.06 -22.99 -10.81
CA GLY A 195 -1.58 -24.29 -10.39
C GLY A 195 -1.04 -24.81 -9.05
N ASN A 196 -0.26 -24.01 -8.31
CA ASN A 196 0.15 -24.30 -6.93
C ASN A 196 -0.71 -23.46 -5.95
N PRO A 197 -0.80 -23.88 -4.67
CA PRO A 197 -1.55 -23.14 -3.66
C PRO A 197 -0.99 -21.73 -3.38
N CYS A 198 -1.88 -20.84 -2.97
CA CYS A 198 -1.60 -19.49 -2.47
C CYS A 198 -2.60 -19.15 -1.35
N ASP A 199 -2.44 -17.99 -0.73
CA ASP A 199 -3.46 -17.42 0.18
C ASP A 199 -3.98 -16.10 -0.40
N SER A 200 -5.21 -15.70 -0.06
CA SER A 200 -5.94 -14.62 -0.76
C SER A 200 -5.52 -13.20 -0.40
N ASN A 201 -4.66 -13.03 0.59
CA ASN A 201 -4.47 -11.75 1.29
C ASN A 201 -3.22 -10.98 0.80
N GLU A 202 -2.32 -11.66 0.10
CA GLU A 202 -1.09 -11.13 -0.47
C GLU A 202 -0.90 -11.81 -1.85
N ASP A 203 -0.71 -11.06 -2.94
CA ASP A 203 -0.89 -11.58 -4.31
C ASP A 203 0.35 -12.31 -4.86
N TRP A 204 0.90 -13.23 -4.05
CA TRP A 204 2.18 -13.96 -4.19
C TRP A 204 2.44 -14.73 -5.50
N CYS A 205 1.51 -14.71 -6.44
CA CYS A 205 1.55 -15.48 -7.68
C CYS A 205 2.45 -14.83 -8.73
N ALA A 206 3.08 -15.63 -9.59
CA ALA A 206 4.02 -15.14 -10.59
C ALA A 206 3.42 -14.15 -11.60
N THR A 207 4.25 -13.31 -12.23
CA THR A 207 3.90 -12.36 -13.30
C THR A 207 2.70 -12.78 -14.16
N GLY A 208 1.62 -12.01 -14.14
CA GLY A 208 0.41 -12.30 -14.92
C GLY A 208 -0.50 -13.40 -14.35
N LEU A 209 -0.25 -13.84 -13.12
CA LEU A 209 -1.10 -14.70 -12.32
C LEU A 209 -1.67 -13.93 -11.12
N TYR A 210 -2.68 -14.50 -10.47
CA TYR A 210 -3.30 -13.99 -9.24
C TYR A 210 -3.71 -15.13 -8.32
N CYS A 211 -3.88 -14.89 -7.03
CA CYS A 211 -4.49 -15.89 -6.14
C CYS A 211 -6.01 -15.93 -6.30
N ASN A 212 -6.56 -17.03 -6.86
CA ASN A 212 -8.00 -17.17 -7.01
C ASN A 212 -8.67 -17.60 -5.68
N PRO A 213 -9.56 -16.78 -5.07
CA PRO A 213 -10.04 -17.00 -3.70
C PRO A 213 -11.08 -18.14 -3.57
N ASP A 214 -11.69 -18.59 -4.67
CA ASP A 214 -12.58 -19.77 -4.67
C ASP A 214 -11.81 -21.10 -4.63
N THR A 215 -10.51 -21.08 -4.95
CA THR A 215 -9.68 -22.29 -5.10
C THR A 215 -8.36 -22.27 -4.32
N ASN A 216 -7.94 -21.11 -3.82
CA ASN A 216 -6.66 -20.84 -3.16
C ASN A 216 -5.47 -21.37 -3.99
N VAL A 217 -5.51 -21.10 -5.31
CA VAL A 217 -4.52 -21.55 -6.29
C VAL A 217 -4.18 -20.41 -7.26
N CYS A 218 -2.89 -20.27 -7.59
CA CYS A 218 -2.43 -19.29 -8.57
C CYS A 218 -3.01 -19.57 -9.97
N ALA A 219 -3.91 -18.71 -10.42
CA ALA A 219 -4.58 -18.75 -11.72
C ALA A 219 -4.04 -17.63 -12.64
N ALA A 220 -4.25 -17.72 -13.96
CA ALA A 220 -3.84 -16.66 -14.87
C ALA A 220 -4.82 -15.48 -14.81
N ARG A 221 -4.29 -14.25 -14.79
CA ARG A 221 -5.10 -13.02 -14.74
C ARG A 221 -6.06 -12.91 -15.93
N ILE A 222 -7.25 -12.42 -15.63
CA ILE A 222 -8.39 -12.28 -16.53
C ILE A 222 -8.14 -11.10 -17.47
N ALA A 223 -8.30 -11.32 -18.77
CA ALA A 223 -8.05 -10.30 -19.77
C ALA A 223 -9.16 -9.22 -19.78
N GLN A 224 -8.83 -8.02 -20.28
CA GLN A 224 -9.81 -6.95 -20.54
C GLN A 224 -11.03 -7.46 -21.34
N ASP A 225 -12.20 -6.91 -21.03
CA ASP A 225 -13.51 -7.27 -21.59
C ASP A 225 -13.93 -8.73 -21.33
N GLN A 226 -13.37 -9.40 -20.32
CA GLN A 226 -13.79 -10.73 -19.86
C GLN A 226 -14.41 -10.69 -18.46
N ASP A 227 -15.29 -11.66 -18.22
CA ASP A 227 -16.04 -11.83 -16.98
C ASP A 227 -15.10 -12.08 -15.79
N CYS A 228 -15.39 -11.42 -14.66
CA CYS A 228 -14.69 -11.54 -13.39
C CYS A 228 -15.73 -11.64 -12.25
N ASP A 229 -15.34 -12.17 -11.09
CA ASP A 229 -16.26 -12.57 -10.01
C ASP A 229 -16.11 -11.71 -8.75
N ASN A 230 -14.93 -11.13 -8.49
CA ASN A 230 -14.58 -10.39 -7.26
C ASN A 230 -14.22 -8.93 -7.60
N VAL A 231 -14.67 -7.96 -6.80
CA VAL A 231 -14.37 -6.53 -7.06
C VAL A 231 -12.96 -6.20 -6.56
N SER A 232 -11.94 -6.59 -7.33
CA SER A 232 -10.54 -6.23 -7.13
C SER A 232 -9.81 -5.97 -8.45
N ASP A 233 -8.60 -5.43 -8.35
CA ASP A 233 -7.61 -5.34 -9.43
C ASP A 233 -6.85 -6.67 -9.61
N GLN A 234 -6.62 -7.40 -8.51
CA GLN A 234 -5.81 -8.63 -8.46
C GLN A 234 -6.18 -9.67 -9.53
N GLU A 235 -7.47 -9.96 -9.75
CA GLU A 235 -7.82 -10.99 -10.74
C GLU A 235 -7.72 -10.55 -12.20
N CYS A 236 -7.64 -9.25 -12.46
CA CYS A 236 -7.55 -8.68 -13.79
C CYS A 236 -6.09 -8.47 -14.23
N VAL A 237 -5.87 -8.36 -15.55
CA VAL A 237 -4.56 -7.97 -16.09
C VAL A 237 -4.21 -6.52 -15.72
N SER A 238 -2.92 -6.27 -15.46
CA SER A 238 -2.38 -4.97 -15.03
C SER A 238 -2.91 -3.80 -15.88
N GLY A 239 -3.37 -2.74 -15.22
CA GLY A 239 -4.04 -1.59 -15.86
C GLY A 239 -5.57 -1.75 -16.01
N THR A 240 -6.15 -2.89 -15.60
CA THR A 240 -7.60 -3.10 -15.55
C THR A 240 -8.04 -3.60 -14.18
N MET A 241 -9.28 -3.30 -13.78
CA MET A 241 -9.88 -3.75 -12.51
C MET A 241 -11.24 -4.40 -12.79
N CYS A 242 -11.72 -5.25 -11.89
CA CYS A 242 -13.02 -5.91 -12.05
C CYS A 242 -14.18 -4.96 -11.69
N PHE A 243 -14.76 -4.32 -12.70
CA PHE A 243 -15.87 -3.38 -12.52
C PHE A 243 -17.22 -4.09 -12.68
N GLY A 244 -18.11 -3.87 -11.71
CA GLY A 244 -19.48 -4.36 -11.71
C GLY A 244 -20.03 -4.57 -10.30
N ILE A 245 -21.17 -3.96 -9.98
CA ILE A 245 -21.77 -3.98 -8.63
C ILE A 245 -23.22 -4.50 -8.69
N GLY A 246 -23.64 -5.24 -7.66
CA GLY A 246 -24.99 -5.82 -7.56
C GLY A 246 -25.18 -7.03 -8.48
N ASP A 247 -26.35 -7.12 -9.13
CA ASP A 247 -26.68 -8.18 -10.09
C ASP A 247 -26.04 -7.97 -11.49
N ALA A 248 -25.16 -6.98 -11.66
CA ALA A 248 -24.46 -6.71 -12.91
C ALA A 248 -23.39 -7.77 -13.19
N GLN A 249 -23.26 -8.18 -14.46
CA GLN A 249 -22.12 -8.97 -14.93
C GLN A 249 -20.87 -8.09 -14.86
N LYS A 250 -19.90 -8.48 -14.03
CA LYS A 250 -18.65 -7.73 -13.85
C LYS A 250 -17.67 -8.06 -14.97
N THR A 251 -16.84 -7.10 -15.35
CA THR A 251 -15.78 -7.30 -16.35
C THR A 251 -14.50 -6.59 -15.98
N CYS A 252 -13.35 -7.18 -16.34
CA CYS A 252 -12.07 -6.48 -16.27
C CYS A 252 -12.06 -5.32 -17.27
N THR A 253 -11.99 -4.09 -16.77
CA THR A 253 -12.08 -2.87 -17.58
C THR A 253 -10.99 -1.86 -17.18
N GLU A 254 -10.49 -1.11 -18.15
CA GLU A 254 -9.49 -0.06 -17.99
C GLU A 254 -10.09 1.15 -17.27
N LEU A 255 -9.45 1.65 -16.23
CA LEU A 255 -9.93 2.81 -15.49
C LEU A 255 -9.79 4.08 -16.34
N THR A 256 -10.89 4.80 -16.53
CA THR A 256 -10.92 6.12 -17.15
C THR A 256 -11.11 7.19 -16.08
N ILE A 257 -10.08 8.03 -15.88
CA ILE A 257 -10.12 9.12 -14.89
C ILE A 257 -10.56 10.42 -15.55
N VAL A 258 -11.51 11.10 -14.91
CA VAL A 258 -12.18 12.30 -15.40
C VAL A 258 -11.79 13.50 -14.55
N GLU A 259 -10.86 14.30 -15.06
CA GLU A 259 -10.38 15.56 -14.47
C GLU A 259 -11.36 16.74 -14.58
N THR A 260 -12.50 16.57 -15.25
CA THR A 260 -13.39 17.68 -15.63
C THR A 260 -14.70 17.64 -14.87
N ALA A 261 -15.00 18.68 -14.09
CA ALA A 261 -16.30 18.87 -13.46
C ALA A 261 -17.45 18.94 -14.50
N ASP A 262 -18.66 18.53 -14.10
CA ASP A 262 -19.86 18.35 -14.93
C ASP A 262 -19.73 17.29 -16.06
N ALA A 263 -18.59 16.60 -16.21
CA ALA A 263 -18.48 15.44 -17.09
C ALA A 263 -19.11 14.19 -16.45
N ALA A 264 -19.52 13.21 -17.26
CA ALA A 264 -20.18 12.00 -16.77
C ALA A 264 -19.20 11.01 -16.12
N CYS A 265 -19.67 10.32 -15.08
CA CYS A 265 -19.00 9.18 -14.43
C CYS A 265 -19.95 7.97 -14.41
N ASP A 266 -19.36 6.78 -14.39
CA ASP A 266 -20.03 5.48 -14.50
C ASP A 266 -19.13 4.42 -13.85
N TYR A 267 -19.47 4.00 -12.63
CA TYR A 267 -18.66 3.01 -11.89
C TYR A 267 -18.69 1.63 -12.53
N ASN A 268 -19.74 1.26 -13.27
CA ASN A 268 -19.81 -0.05 -13.93
C ASN A 268 -19.04 -0.08 -15.25
N ALA A 269 -18.80 1.08 -15.89
CA ALA A 269 -17.94 1.24 -17.06
C ALA A 269 -16.48 1.66 -16.72
N GLY A 270 -16.10 1.68 -15.44
CA GLY A 270 -14.75 2.08 -15.01
C GLY A 270 -14.45 3.58 -15.19
N ILE A 271 -15.46 4.45 -15.21
CA ILE A 271 -15.30 5.90 -15.42
C ILE A 271 -15.45 6.63 -14.07
N MET A 272 -14.34 7.03 -13.48
CA MET A 272 -14.27 7.69 -12.17
C MET A 272 -13.76 9.13 -12.28
N CYS A 273 -13.95 9.91 -11.22
CA CYS A 273 -13.51 11.31 -11.14
C CYS A 273 -12.15 11.43 -10.46
N ALA A 274 -11.35 12.41 -10.85
CA ALA A 274 -10.04 12.66 -10.25
C ALA A 274 -10.16 13.24 -8.82
N ALA A 275 -10.02 12.40 -7.79
CA ALA A 275 -10.09 12.84 -6.40
C ALA A 275 -8.97 13.83 -6.06
N TYR A 276 -7.79 13.67 -6.66
CA TYR A 276 -6.68 14.65 -6.57
C TYR A 276 -7.01 16.06 -7.09
N ASN A 277 -8.09 16.22 -7.87
CA ASN A 277 -8.61 17.50 -8.36
C ASN A 277 -9.83 17.98 -7.55
N ASP A 278 -10.04 17.46 -6.33
CA ASP A 278 -11.24 17.69 -5.49
C ASP A 278 -12.54 17.15 -6.12
N LEU A 279 -12.47 16.18 -7.05
CA LEU A 279 -13.64 15.66 -7.77
C LEU A 279 -14.09 14.27 -7.29
N THR A 280 -15.39 14.13 -7.07
CA THR A 280 -16.08 12.87 -6.78
C THR A 280 -17.26 12.66 -7.73
N CYS A 281 -17.67 11.41 -7.93
CA CYS A 281 -18.85 11.12 -8.75
C CYS A 281 -20.12 11.41 -7.93
N ALA A 282 -20.89 12.41 -8.36
CA ALA A 282 -22.23 12.67 -7.85
C ALA A 282 -23.21 11.70 -8.52
N ILE A 283 -23.39 10.51 -7.92
CA ILE A 283 -24.27 9.45 -8.40
C ILE A 283 -25.73 9.92 -8.35
N ASP A 284 -26.42 9.91 -9.50
CA ASP A 284 -27.84 10.24 -9.62
C ASP A 284 -28.72 9.08 -10.12
N ASP A 285 -28.09 7.97 -10.56
CA ASP A 285 -28.75 6.67 -10.76
C ASP A 285 -28.00 5.58 -9.99
N PHE A 286 -28.55 5.19 -8.82
CA PHE A 286 -28.01 4.10 -7.99
C PHE A 286 -28.18 2.69 -8.59
N GLN A 287 -28.95 2.51 -9.66
CA GLN A 287 -29.09 1.21 -10.36
C GLN A 287 -28.04 1.06 -11.46
N ALA A 288 -27.68 2.16 -12.13
CA ALA A 288 -26.60 2.20 -13.12
C ALA A 288 -25.23 2.54 -12.50
N LEU A 289 -25.21 3.12 -11.30
CA LEU A 289 -24.05 3.77 -10.66
C LEU A 289 -23.39 4.80 -11.58
N THR A 290 -24.23 5.60 -12.25
CA THR A 290 -23.83 6.73 -13.08
C THR A 290 -24.09 8.05 -12.38
N GLY A 291 -23.37 9.09 -12.81
CA GLY A 291 -23.51 10.44 -12.26
C GLY A 291 -22.73 11.48 -13.06
N THR A 292 -22.39 12.59 -12.40
CA THR A 292 -21.44 13.58 -12.93
C THR A 292 -20.32 13.88 -11.93
N CYS A 293 -19.13 14.20 -12.42
CA CYS A 293 -18.03 14.65 -11.57
C CYS A 293 -18.34 16.03 -10.99
N GLN A 294 -18.43 16.10 -9.67
CA GLN A 294 -18.71 17.31 -8.89
C GLN A 294 -17.63 17.46 -7.82
N THR A 295 -17.48 18.66 -7.24
CA THR A 295 -16.57 18.81 -6.11
C THR A 295 -17.04 18.00 -4.89
N PHE A 296 -16.09 17.51 -4.08
CA PHE A 296 -16.43 16.92 -2.79
C PHE A 296 -17.24 17.88 -1.93
N LYS A 297 -18.06 17.31 -1.03
CA LYS A 297 -18.92 18.06 -0.12
C LYS A 297 -18.19 18.40 1.18
N GLN A 298 -18.27 19.66 1.54
CA GLN A 298 -17.56 20.24 2.68
C GLN A 298 -18.36 20.11 3.97
N LEU A 299 -17.75 20.38 5.12
CA LEU A 299 -18.34 20.16 6.45
C LEU A 299 -19.69 20.89 6.63
N ASN A 300 -20.74 20.15 6.99
CA ASN A 300 -22.16 20.54 7.04
C ASN A 300 -22.87 20.76 5.69
N GLU A 301 -22.28 20.43 4.55
CA GLU A 301 -22.99 20.40 3.26
C GLU A 301 -23.79 19.11 3.07
N VAL A 302 -24.78 19.14 2.18
CA VAL A 302 -25.61 17.98 1.83
C VAL A 302 -24.83 17.05 0.90
N CYS A 303 -24.56 15.84 1.37
CA CYS A 303 -23.93 14.76 0.60
C CYS A 303 -24.94 13.79 -0.01
N PHE A 304 -26.13 13.64 0.59
CA PHE A 304 -27.23 12.88 0.00
C PHE A 304 -28.49 13.75 -0.08
N ASP A 305 -28.94 14.07 -1.28
CA ASP A 305 -30.21 14.75 -1.54
C ASP A 305 -31.34 13.71 -1.63
N SER A 306 -32.20 13.66 -0.61
CA SER A 306 -33.30 12.69 -0.54
C SER A 306 -34.50 13.03 -1.44
N THR A 307 -34.54 14.24 -2.00
CA THR A 307 -35.58 14.69 -2.93
C THR A 307 -35.27 14.29 -4.38
N ASN A 308 -33.99 14.39 -4.76
CA ASN A 308 -33.51 14.04 -6.10
C ASN A 308 -32.84 12.66 -6.17
N LEU A 309 -32.55 12.03 -5.02
CA LEU A 309 -31.79 10.77 -4.88
C LEU A 309 -30.39 10.87 -5.49
N VAL A 310 -29.65 11.90 -5.11
CA VAL A 310 -28.27 12.14 -5.55
C VAL A 310 -27.31 12.01 -4.37
N MET A 311 -26.25 11.22 -4.52
CA MET A 311 -25.16 11.12 -3.53
C MET A 311 -23.86 11.69 -4.11
N THR A 312 -23.24 12.62 -3.38
CA THR A 312 -21.91 13.18 -3.66
C THR A 312 -21.02 12.93 -2.45
N GLY A 313 -19.81 12.39 -2.66
CA GLY A 313 -18.87 12.13 -1.56
C GLY A 313 -18.54 13.38 -0.74
N CYS A 314 -18.29 13.19 0.56
CA CYS A 314 -17.70 14.21 1.41
C CYS A 314 -16.17 14.25 1.23
N ASP A 315 -15.55 15.37 1.58
CA ASP A 315 -14.10 15.57 1.47
C ASP A 315 -13.30 14.51 2.27
N MET A 316 -12.76 13.53 1.56
CA MET A 316 -11.98 12.43 2.13
C MET A 316 -10.62 12.88 2.66
N PHE A 317 -10.06 13.98 2.17
CA PHE A 317 -8.80 14.56 2.67
C PHE A 317 -9.03 15.50 3.86
N GLY A 318 -10.29 15.86 4.14
CA GLY A 318 -10.73 16.61 5.32
C GLY A 318 -11.33 15.73 6.43
N ASP A 319 -11.10 14.42 6.40
CA ASP A 319 -11.67 13.42 7.32
C ASP A 319 -13.20 13.48 7.43
N LEU A 320 -13.90 13.67 6.31
CA LEU A 320 -15.37 13.78 6.30
C LEU A 320 -16.07 12.50 5.82
N TYR A 321 -17.17 12.13 6.48
CA TYR A 321 -18.10 11.08 6.05
C TYR A 321 -19.52 11.63 5.84
N CYS A 322 -20.34 10.91 5.07
CA CYS A 322 -21.74 11.28 4.82
C CYS A 322 -22.67 10.70 5.89
N ASP A 323 -23.11 11.52 6.86
CA ASP A 323 -24.09 11.07 7.85
C ASP A 323 -25.46 10.88 7.20
N MET A 324 -25.82 9.61 6.96
CA MET A 324 -27.13 9.16 6.50
C MET A 324 -27.97 8.53 7.64
N SER A 325 -27.80 8.93 8.90
CA SER A 325 -28.58 8.42 10.04
C SER A 325 -30.10 8.66 9.96
N GLY A 326 -30.55 9.54 9.06
CA GLY A 326 -31.96 9.69 8.68
C GLY A 326 -32.49 8.64 7.67
N GLY A 327 -31.61 7.79 7.14
CA GLY A 327 -31.85 6.86 6.04
C GLY A 327 -32.14 7.57 4.71
N TYR A 328 -32.42 6.79 3.65
CA TYR A 328 -32.80 7.30 2.32
C TYR A 328 -34.15 8.07 2.28
N GLN A 329 -34.68 8.50 3.42
CA GLN A 329 -35.91 9.31 3.55
C GLN A 329 -35.63 10.73 4.08
N ALA A 330 -34.36 11.09 4.32
CA ALA A 330 -33.93 12.42 4.74
C ALA A 330 -32.56 12.75 4.13
N ASP A 331 -32.23 14.04 4.06
CA ASP A 331 -30.98 14.49 3.45
C ASP A 331 -29.77 14.14 4.33
N GLY A 332 -28.75 13.51 3.74
CA GLY A 332 -27.49 13.18 4.41
C GLY A 332 -26.53 14.37 4.41
N THR A 333 -25.76 14.54 5.48
CA THR A 333 -24.92 15.73 5.71
C THR A 333 -23.48 15.36 6.04
N CYS A 334 -22.49 16.04 5.46
CA CYS A 334 -21.08 15.79 5.77
C CYS A 334 -20.71 16.17 7.21
N LYS A 335 -20.11 15.22 7.91
CA LYS A 335 -19.56 15.38 9.27
C LYS A 335 -18.10 14.97 9.28
N ALA A 336 -17.32 15.55 10.20
CA ALA A 336 -16.01 15.02 10.52
C ALA A 336 -16.17 13.61 11.13
N LYS A 337 -15.28 12.70 10.74
CA LYS A 337 -15.13 11.37 11.31
C LYS A 337 -14.95 11.42 12.83
N LEU A 338 -15.40 10.35 13.46
CA LEU A 338 -15.39 10.12 14.90
C LEU A 338 -14.03 9.55 15.32
N ALA A 339 -13.57 9.93 16.51
CA ALA A 339 -12.37 9.34 17.10
C ALA A 339 -12.65 7.91 17.59
N GLY A 340 -11.61 7.18 17.96
CA GLY A 340 -11.77 5.97 18.74
C GLY A 340 -12.54 6.21 20.04
N GLY A 341 -13.27 5.20 20.49
CA GLY A 341 -14.12 5.27 21.68
C GLY A 341 -15.41 6.08 21.55
N ASP A 342 -15.59 6.86 20.46
CA ASP A 342 -16.88 7.49 20.14
C ASP A 342 -17.88 6.45 19.60
N ALA A 343 -19.17 6.66 19.87
CA ALA A 343 -20.23 5.75 19.45
C ALA A 343 -20.59 5.93 17.95
N CYS A 344 -20.58 4.83 17.21
CA CYS A 344 -20.81 4.77 15.77
C CYS A 344 -21.99 3.85 15.42
N THR A 345 -22.39 3.86 14.14
CA THR A 345 -23.36 2.90 13.58
C THR A 345 -22.91 2.31 12.25
N ASP A 346 -21.74 2.72 11.76
CA ASP A 346 -21.15 2.36 10.47
C ASP A 346 -19.65 2.64 10.52
N SER A 347 -18.87 1.87 9.77
CA SER A 347 -17.41 1.93 9.69
C SER A 347 -16.91 3.23 9.06
N GLU A 348 -17.61 3.74 8.04
CA GLU A 348 -17.26 5.00 7.35
C GLU A 348 -17.23 6.21 8.31
N ALA A 349 -17.96 6.14 9.42
CA ALA A 349 -18.04 7.22 10.41
C ALA A 349 -16.78 7.38 11.26
N CYS A 350 -15.86 6.42 11.28
CA CYS A 350 -14.69 6.38 12.16
C CYS A 350 -13.41 6.85 11.46
N LEU A 351 -12.47 7.45 12.19
CA LEU A 351 -11.12 7.78 11.69
C LEU A 351 -10.43 6.50 11.19
N SER A 352 -10.25 5.53 12.09
CA SER A 352 -9.77 4.17 11.86
C SER A 352 -10.54 3.34 10.82
N GLY A 353 -11.70 3.79 10.33
CA GLY A 353 -12.52 3.05 9.37
C GLY A 353 -13.23 1.80 9.92
N PHE A 354 -13.12 1.53 11.23
CA PHE A 354 -13.71 0.36 11.88
C PHE A 354 -14.67 0.75 13.02
N CYS A 355 -15.92 0.32 12.89
CA CYS A 355 -16.96 0.43 13.92
C CYS A 355 -17.23 -0.97 14.52
N ASP A 356 -16.69 -1.26 15.70
CA ASP A 356 -16.91 -2.53 16.41
C ASP A 356 -17.82 -2.36 17.63
N VAL A 357 -18.81 -3.26 17.76
CA VAL A 357 -19.84 -3.25 18.81
C VAL A 357 -20.45 -1.85 19.11
N ASP A 358 -20.82 -1.13 18.05
CA ASP A 358 -21.36 0.26 18.08
C ASP A 358 -20.37 1.34 18.58
N VAL A 359 -19.06 1.08 18.59
CA VAL A 359 -17.98 2.00 18.99
C VAL A 359 -16.86 2.04 17.95
N CYS A 360 -16.30 3.22 17.65
CA CYS A 360 -15.15 3.31 16.76
C CYS A 360 -13.92 2.69 17.42
N ALA A 361 -13.22 1.82 16.69
CA ALA A 361 -11.97 1.24 17.17
C ALA A 361 -10.92 2.33 17.37
N ASP A 362 -10.31 2.39 18.56
CA ASP A 362 -9.16 3.25 18.81
C ASP A 362 -7.91 2.71 18.08
N GLU A 363 -7.17 3.63 17.45
CA GLU A 363 -5.84 3.41 16.84
C GLU A 363 -4.76 3.07 17.89
N GLU A 364 -5.15 2.98 19.17
CA GLU A 364 -4.33 2.57 20.32
C GLU A 364 -4.83 1.26 21.00
N ASP A 365 -6.05 0.77 20.74
CA ASP A 365 -6.59 -0.48 21.32
C ASP A 365 -6.41 -1.71 20.40
N VAL A 366 -6.02 -1.51 19.14
CA VAL A 366 -5.24 -2.55 18.45
C VAL A 366 -3.88 -2.60 19.15
N CYS A 367 -3.49 -3.79 19.62
CA CYS A 367 -2.10 -4.06 19.98
C CYS A 367 -1.29 -4.13 18.67
N ARG A 368 -0.91 -2.92 18.22
CA ARG A 368 -0.65 -2.51 16.83
C ARG A 368 0.01 -3.53 15.92
#